data_AF-A0A2V9WX73-F1
#
_entry.id   AF-A0A2V9WX73-F1
#
_cell.length_a   1.000
_cell.length_b   1.000
_cell.length_c   1.000
_cell.angle_alpha   90.00
_cell.angle_beta   90.00
_cell.angle_gamma   90.00
#
_symmetry.space_group_name_H-M   'P 1'
#
loop_
_entity.id
_entity.type
_entity.pdbx_description
1 polymer ?
#
loop_
_entity_poly.entity_id
_entity_poly.type
_entity_poly.pdbx_seq_one_letter_code
_entity_poly.pdbx_strand_id
1 'polypeptide(L)'
;MSLLAKCNKTLMLLIKLARIVFLTISFLSIVGLSSDSQGDGEWPAYGRDPGGQRYSPLASINRKNIESLKVAWTFRTGDAYQPKHGRPTAFEATPL
;
A
#
# COMPACT_ATOMS: atom_id res chain seq x y z
N MET A 1 -47.75 -43.23 1.00
CA MET A 1 -46.28 -43.31 0.87
C MET A 1 -45.60 -42.10 0.19
N SER A 2 -46.31 -41.05 -0.22
CA SER A 2 -45.73 -39.94 -1.03
C SER A 2 -45.33 -38.68 -0.24
N LEU A 3 -45.90 -38.46 0.95
CA LEU A 3 -45.70 -37.22 1.72
C LEU A 3 -44.40 -37.22 2.55
N LEU A 4 -44.03 -38.35 3.16
CA LEU A 4 -42.79 -38.49 3.94
C LEU A 4 -41.53 -38.35 3.07
N ALA A 5 -41.54 -38.91 1.85
CA ALA A 5 -40.44 -38.78 0.89
C ALA A 5 -40.26 -37.33 0.37
N LYS A 6 -41.35 -36.54 0.33
CA LYS A 6 -41.32 -35.13 -0.06
C LYS A 6 -40.72 -34.26 1.06
N CYS A 7 -41.07 -34.54 2.31
CA CYS A 7 -40.51 -33.86 3.49
C CYS A 7 -38.98 -34.01 3.57
N ASN A 8 -38.45 -35.22 3.36
CA ASN A 8 -37.00 -35.46 3.39
C ASN A 8 -36.25 -34.79 2.23
N LYS A 9 -36.83 -34.75 1.02
CA LYS A 9 -36.21 -34.08 -0.14
C LYS A 9 -36.20 -32.56 0.02
N THR A 10 -37.27 -31.99 0.55
CA THR A 10 -37.34 -30.56 0.87
C THR A 10 -36.36 -30.20 1.99
N LEU A 11 -36.26 -31.02 3.04
CA LEU A 11 -35.29 -30.83 4.12
C LEU A 11 -33.84 -30.91 3.62
N MET A 12 -33.51 -31.89 2.76
CA MET A 12 -32.18 -32.02 2.15
C MET A 12 -31.86 -30.87 1.19
N LEU A 13 -32.85 -30.32 0.47
CA LEU A 13 -32.69 -29.16 -0.39
C LEU A 13 -32.38 -27.89 0.42
N LEU A 14 -33.07 -27.68 1.54
CA LEU A 14 -32.84 -26.54 2.44
C LEU A 14 -31.43 -26.59 3.06
N ILE A 15 -30.94 -27.77 3.47
CA ILE A 15 -29.58 -27.94 4.02
C ILE A 15 -28.51 -27.67 2.94
N LYS A 16 -28.73 -28.09 1.69
CA LYS A 16 -27.80 -27.83 0.58
C LYS A 16 -27.74 -26.34 0.24
N LEU A 17 -28.88 -25.65 0.21
CA LEU A 17 -28.93 -24.21 -0.03
C LEU A 17 -28.25 -23.43 1.09
N ALA A 18 -28.49 -23.78 2.36
CA ALA A 18 -27.84 -23.15 3.50
C ALA A 18 -26.31 -23.32 3.48
N ARG A 19 -25.80 -24.49 3.07
CA ARG A 19 -24.35 -24.73 2.92
C ARG A 19 -23.75 -23.93 1.76
N ILE A 20 -24.44 -23.82 0.63
CA ILE A 20 -23.98 -23.03 -0.52
C ILE A 20 -23.92 -21.55 -0.13
N VAL A 21 -24.96 -21.02 0.53
CA VAL A 21 -25.00 -19.63 1.00
C VAL A 21 -23.89 -19.35 2.02
N PHE A 22 -23.63 -20.28 2.94
CA PHE A 22 -22.53 -20.15 3.91
C PHE A 22 -21.15 -20.16 3.22
N LEU A 23 -20.95 -21.06 2.24
CA LEU A 23 -19.71 -21.13 1.47
C LEU A 23 -19.48 -19.87 0.62
N THR A 24 -20.52 -19.31 0.01
CA THR A 24 -20.39 -18.10 -0.82
C THR A 24 -20.15 -16.83 0.01
N ILE A 25 -20.76 -16.71 1.19
CA ILE A 25 -20.51 -15.58 2.12
C ILE A 25 -19.08 -15.63 2.67
N SER A 26 -18.58 -16.83 2.99
CA SER A 26 -17.21 -17.00 3.47
C SER A 26 -16.17 -16.69 2.38
N PHE A 27 -16.45 -17.08 1.13
CA PHE A 27 -15.59 -16.76 -0.02
C PHE A 27 -15.55 -15.26 -0.34
N LEU A 28 -16.67 -14.55 -0.20
CA LEU A 28 -16.74 -13.09 -0.43
C LEU A 28 -15.95 -12.28 0.63
N SER A 29 -15.73 -12.85 1.82
CA SER A 29 -15.01 -12.18 2.91
C SER A 29 -13.48 -12.21 2.75
N ILE A 30 -12.92 -13.13 1.96
CA ILE A 30 -11.46 -13.30 1.81
C ILE A 30 -10.85 -12.30 0.81
N VAL A 31 -11.64 -11.71 -0.09
CA VAL A 31 -11.13 -10.91 -1.22
C VAL A 31 -10.79 -9.45 -0.83
N GLY A 32 -10.91 -9.07 0.45
CA GLY A 32 -10.94 -7.66 0.87
C GLY A 32 -9.72 -7.09 1.61
N LEU A 33 -8.65 -7.86 1.89
CA LEU A 33 -7.50 -7.34 2.64
C LEU A 33 -6.26 -7.19 1.77
N SER A 34 -6.18 -6.06 1.08
CA SER A 34 -4.91 -5.49 0.63
C SER A 34 -4.80 -4.08 1.20
N SER A 35 -4.71 -4.01 2.53
CA SER A 35 -4.32 -2.77 3.21
C SER A 35 -2.82 -2.63 3.03
N ASP A 36 -2.39 -1.81 2.08
CA ASP A 36 -1.00 -1.37 2.02
C ASP A 36 -0.75 -0.46 3.22
N SER A 37 -0.45 -1.06 4.38
CA SER A 37 -0.30 -0.36 5.66
C SER A 37 1.02 0.39 5.76
N GLN A 38 1.57 0.84 4.63
CA GLN A 38 2.64 1.82 4.61
C GLN A 38 2.07 3.09 5.22
N GLY A 39 2.45 3.39 6.46
CA GLY A 39 1.99 4.58 7.17
C GLY A 39 2.04 5.79 6.24
N ASP A 40 0.98 6.59 6.22
CA ASP A 40 0.73 7.61 5.18
C ASP A 40 1.91 8.58 4.95
N GLY A 41 2.78 8.77 5.96
CA GLY A 41 3.97 9.62 5.90
C GLY A 41 5.32 8.92 5.74
N GLU A 42 5.36 7.59 5.65
CA GLU A 42 6.62 6.84 5.54
C GLU A 42 7.12 6.77 4.08
N TRP A 43 8.44 6.64 3.93
CA TRP A 43 9.10 6.51 2.62
C TRP A 43 10.09 5.32 2.60
N PRO A 44 9.59 4.07 2.66
CA PRO A 44 10.43 2.89 2.87
C PRO A 44 11.20 2.44 1.62
N ALA A 45 10.75 2.83 0.43
CA ALA A 45 11.36 2.47 -0.85
C ALA A 45 11.65 3.72 -1.68
N TYR A 46 12.57 3.61 -2.65
CA TYR A 46 12.95 4.74 -3.52
C TYR A 46 11.74 5.39 -4.21
N GLY A 47 10.79 4.59 -4.70
CA GLY A 47 9.54 5.05 -5.30
C GLY A 47 8.35 5.17 -4.35
N ARG A 48 8.59 5.09 -3.04
CA ARG A 48 7.62 4.90 -1.94
C ARG A 48 6.91 3.54 -1.93
N ASP A 49 6.26 3.16 -3.03
CA ASP A 49 5.47 1.93 -3.17
C ASP A 49 6.05 0.98 -4.24
N PRO A 50 5.62 -0.30 -4.30
CA PRO A 50 6.09 -1.26 -5.31
C PRO A 50 5.83 -0.84 -6.76
N GLY A 51 4.80 -0.01 -7.00
CA GLY A 51 4.52 0.58 -8.32
C GLY A 51 5.38 1.79 -8.65
N GLY A 52 6.15 2.29 -7.69
CA GLY A 52 7.08 3.41 -7.87
C GLY A 52 6.39 4.74 -8.18
N GLN A 53 5.19 4.98 -7.65
CA GLN A 53 4.36 6.12 -8.02
C GLN A 53 4.92 7.45 -7.49
N ARG A 54 5.76 7.42 -6.45
CA ARG A 54 6.32 8.62 -5.79
C ARG A 54 5.23 9.60 -5.32
N TYR A 55 4.01 9.12 -5.13
CA TYR A 55 2.87 9.87 -4.62
C TYR A 55 2.88 9.83 -3.09
N SER A 56 2.40 10.86 -2.38
CA SER A 56 2.16 10.82 -0.92
C SER A 56 0.72 11.26 -0.64
N PRO A 57 -0.04 10.57 0.24
CA PRO A 57 -1.40 10.95 0.62
C PRO A 57 -1.44 12.10 1.64
N LEU A 58 -0.28 12.55 2.17
CA LEU A 58 -0.23 13.65 3.12
C LEU A 58 -0.73 14.96 2.50
N ALA A 59 -1.68 15.61 3.19
CA ALA A 59 -2.31 16.85 2.73
C ALA A 59 -1.97 18.09 3.60
N SER A 60 -1.08 17.93 4.58
CA SER A 60 -0.69 19.01 5.50
C SER A 60 -0.07 20.21 4.78
N ILE A 61 0.60 19.96 3.65
CA ILE A 61 1.10 20.98 2.72
C ILE A 61 0.20 20.97 1.48
N ASN A 62 -0.32 22.12 1.10
CA ASN A 62 -1.25 22.28 -0.01
C ASN A 62 -1.12 23.65 -0.68
N ARG A 63 -1.87 23.85 -1.78
CA ARG A 63 -1.80 25.08 -2.60
C ARG A 63 -2.11 26.37 -1.84
N LYS A 64 -2.79 26.29 -0.69
CA LYS A 64 -3.15 27.47 0.11
C LYS A 64 -2.06 27.86 1.12
N ASN A 65 -1.20 26.92 1.52
CA ASN A 65 -0.19 27.15 2.56
C ASN A 65 1.27 26.97 2.10
N ILE A 66 1.48 26.57 0.84
CA ILE A 66 2.83 26.37 0.27
C ILE A 66 3.72 27.60 0.40
N GLU A 67 3.15 28.80 0.33
CA GLU A 67 3.86 30.08 0.43
C GLU A 67 4.43 30.35 1.84
N SER A 68 3.93 29.64 2.86
CA SER A 68 4.34 29.83 4.26
C SER A 68 5.47 28.91 4.71
N LEU A 69 5.94 28.00 3.83
CA LEU A 69 6.99 27.05 4.17
C LEU A 69 8.32 27.74 4.48
N LYS A 70 9.00 27.23 5.51
CA LYS A 70 10.32 27.69 5.93
C LYS A 70 11.25 26.48 6.08
N VAL A 71 12.54 26.71 5.89
CA VAL A 71 13.56 25.70 6.15
C VAL A 71 13.53 25.32 7.64
N ALA A 72 13.27 24.05 7.93
CA ALA A 72 13.26 23.54 9.30
C ALA A 72 14.67 23.21 9.80
N TRP A 73 15.53 22.69 8.93
CA TRP A 73 16.91 22.32 9.22
C TRP A 73 17.72 22.21 7.92
N THR A 74 19.05 22.14 8.05
CA THR A 74 19.96 21.90 6.93
C THR A 74 21.06 20.95 7.37
N PHE A 75 21.42 20.00 6.51
CA PHE A 75 22.50 19.05 6.74
C PHE A 75 23.58 19.23 5.67
N ARG A 76 24.85 19.17 6.07
CA ARG A 76 26.01 19.23 5.17
C ARG A 76 26.74 17.89 5.22
N THR A 77 26.71 17.14 4.12
CA THR A 77 27.33 15.81 4.03
C THR A 77 28.86 15.87 4.05
N GLY A 78 29.45 16.98 3.59
CA GLY A 78 30.91 17.16 3.45
C GLY A 78 31.45 16.87 2.05
N ASP A 79 30.64 16.22 1.20
CA ASP A 79 31.04 15.77 -0.14
C ASP A 79 31.21 16.90 -1.15
N ALA A 80 30.78 18.12 -0.82
CA ALA A 80 30.98 19.32 -1.65
C ALA A 80 32.35 19.99 -1.42
N TYR A 81 33.27 19.37 -0.68
CA TYR A 81 34.60 19.90 -0.44
C TYR A 81 35.40 19.97 -1.75
N GLN A 82 35.68 21.18 -2.21
CA GLN A 82 36.64 21.43 -3.29
C GLN A 82 38.03 21.60 -2.66
N PRO A 83 38.93 20.61 -2.80
CA PRO A 83 40.27 20.76 -2.27
C PRO A 83 41.02 21.87 -3.03
N LYS A 84 41.80 22.69 -2.31
CA LYS A 84 42.69 23.70 -2.95
C LYS A 84 43.68 23.07 -3.94
N HIS A 85 44.03 21.80 -3.72
CA HIS A 85 44.87 20.97 -4.58
C HIS A 85 44.29 19.56 -4.64
N GLY A 86 44.01 19.03 -5.84
CA GLY A 86 43.47 17.68 -6.03
C GLY A 86 42.23 17.64 -6.92
N ARG A 87 41.73 16.43 -7.23
CA ARG A 87 40.48 16.26 -7.99
C ARG A 87 39.28 16.44 -7.03
N PRO A 88 38.26 17.23 -7.39
CA PRO A 88 37.05 17.32 -6.60
C PRO A 88 36.35 15.96 -6.56
N THR A 89 35.58 15.73 -5.51
CA THR A 89 34.59 14.65 -5.42
C THR A 89 33.67 14.69 -6.64
N ALA A 90 33.65 13.60 -7.40
CA ALA A 90 32.81 13.45 -8.57
C ALA A 90 31.70 12.43 -8.26
N PHE A 91 30.48 12.70 -8.72
CA PHE A 91 29.43 11.70 -8.74
C PHE A 91 29.78 10.67 -9.83
N GLU A 92 30.14 9.47 -9.41
CA GLU A 92 30.40 8.36 -10.34
C GLU A 92 29.13 7.50 -10.46
N ALA A 93 28.47 7.61 -11.61
CA ALA A 93 27.24 6.87 -11.94
C ALA A 93 27.50 5.73 -12.93
N THR A 94 28.75 5.54 -13.35
CA THR A 94 29.16 4.48 -14.27
C THR A 94 29.66 3.29 -13.46
N PRO A 95 29.06 2.09 -13.62
CA PRO A 95 29.55 0.88 -12.95
C PRO A 95 30.97 0.50 -13.44
N LEU A 96 31.80 -0.05 -12.55
CA LEU A 96 33.10 -0.65 -12.87
C LEU A 96 32.97 -2.10 -13.35
#